data_AF-A0A9P6F227-F1
#
_entry.id   AF-A0A9P6F227-F1
#
_cell.length_a   1.000
_cell.length_b   1.000
_cell.length_c   1.000
_cell.angle_alpha   90.00
_cell.angle_beta   90.00
_cell.angle_gamma   90.00
#
_symmetry.space_group_name_H-M   'P 1'
#
loop_
_entity.id
_entity.type
_entity.pdbx_description
1 polymer ?
#
loop_
_entity_poly.entity_id
_entity_poly.type
_entity_poly.pdbx_seq_one_letter_code
_entity_poly.pdbx_strand_id
1 'polypeptide(L)'
;MRLIKKNDDDLAAEAAMRGGAIGALKYCTVALFTGGVLNATWPKFRAVRPPQKMWLMVAAFLGGFGNGSDTAFTNYERRDREMQIRLANQQRHDILYGAPGEKLAAAASLSTPSEASSSPSSSSA
;
A
#
# COMPACT_ATOMS: atom_id res chain seq x y z
N MET A 1 -3.31 15.31 -9.22
CA MET A 1 -3.70 13.91 -9.47
C MET A 1 -2.55 13.28 -10.23
N ARG A 2 -1.73 12.43 -9.59
CA ARG A 2 -0.57 11.80 -10.25
C ARG A 2 -1.14 10.71 -11.15
N LEU A 3 -0.82 10.70 -12.45
CA LEU A 3 -1.16 9.60 -13.35
C LEU A 3 -0.30 8.41 -12.95
N ILE A 4 -0.78 7.65 -11.97
CA ILE A 4 -0.10 6.46 -11.45
C ILE A 4 -0.21 5.36 -12.50
N LYS A 5 0.92 4.70 -12.77
CA LYS A 5 1.01 3.58 -13.71
C LYS A 5 0.22 2.42 -13.11
N LYS A 6 -0.60 1.73 -13.91
CA LYS A 6 -1.44 0.58 -13.49
C LYS A 6 -0.73 -0.43 -12.58
N ASN A 7 0.58 -0.61 -12.75
CA ASN A 7 1.41 -1.51 -11.94
C ASN A 7 1.58 -1.06 -10.48
N ASP A 8 1.59 0.24 -10.21
CA ASP A 8 1.74 0.77 -8.85
C ASP A 8 0.44 0.61 -8.05
N ASP A 9 -0.72 0.67 -8.73
CA ASP A 9 -2.02 0.40 -8.14
C ASP A 9 -2.16 -1.08 -7.72
N ASP A 10 -1.68 -2.00 -8.56
CA ASP A 10 -1.69 -3.44 -8.25
C ASP A 10 -0.77 -3.78 -7.06
N LEU A 11 0.41 -3.14 -6.97
CA LEU A 11 1.34 -3.33 -5.85
C LEU A 11 0.81 -2.73 -4.55
N ALA A 12 0.16 -1.56 -4.62
CA ALA A 12 -0.48 -0.94 -3.47
C ALA A 12 -1.68 -1.79 -2.98
N ALA A 13 -2.48 -2.32 -3.92
CA ALA A 13 -3.59 -3.21 -3.61
C ALA A 13 -3.12 -4.53 -2.96
N GLU A 14 -2.04 -5.14 -3.47
CA GLU A 14 -1.48 -6.35 -2.87
C GLU A 14 -0.94 -6.09 -1.45
N ALA A 15 -0.24 -4.98 -1.25
CA ALA A 15 0.25 -4.56 0.07
C ALA A 15 -0.91 -4.35 1.05
N ALA A 16 -2.00 -3.74 0.60
CA ALA A 16 -3.20 -3.52 1.40
C ALA A 16 -3.96 -4.81 1.71
N MET A 17 -4.07 -5.74 0.75
CA MET A 17 -4.68 -7.05 0.99
C MET A 17 -3.89 -7.87 2.01
N ARG A 18 -2.55 -7.85 1.94
CA ARG A 18 -1.68 -8.49 2.94
C ARG A 18 -1.82 -7.83 4.31
N GLY A 19 -1.84 -6.49 4.36
CA GLY A 19 -2.07 -5.73 5.58
C GLY A 19 -3.43 -6.03 6.22
N GLY A 20 -4.48 -6.03 5.40
CA GLY A 20 -5.84 -6.39 5.79
C GLY A 20 -5.94 -7.83 6.27
N ALA A 21 -5.28 -8.79 5.62
CA ALA A 21 -5.27 -10.18 6.06
C ALA A 21 -4.62 -10.34 7.45
N ILE A 22 -3.48 -9.67 7.68
CA ILE A 22 -2.79 -9.68 9.00
C ILE A 22 -3.67 -8.99 10.05
N GLY A 23 -4.28 -7.86 9.71
CA GLY A 23 -5.22 -7.16 10.58
C GLY A 23 -6.42 -8.03 10.95
N ALA A 24 -7.05 -8.66 9.97
CA ALA A 24 -8.18 -9.56 10.18
C ALA A 24 -7.81 -10.73 11.11
N LEU A 25 -6.63 -11.32 10.96
CA LEU A 25 -6.12 -12.38 11.84
C LEU A 25 -5.96 -11.89 13.30
N LYS A 26 -5.41 -10.69 13.50
CA LYS A 26 -5.25 -10.09 14.84
C LYS A 26 -6.57 -9.83 15.53
N TYR A 27 -7.55 -9.27 14.82
CA TYR A 27 -8.85 -8.99 15.44
C TYR A 27 -9.71 -10.25 15.59
N CYS A 28 -9.56 -11.24 14.70
CA CYS A 28 -10.24 -12.52 14.83
C CYS A 28 -9.74 -13.31 16.05
N THR A 29 -8.42 -13.33 16.30
CA THR A 29 -7.85 -13.96 17.50
C THR A 29 -8.34 -13.29 18.79
N VAL A 30 -8.39 -11.95 18.82
CA VAL A 30 -8.96 -11.20 19.95
C VAL A 30 -10.45 -11.49 20.12
N ALA A 31 -11.22 -11.58 19.04
CA ALA A 31 -12.65 -11.87 19.08
C ALA A 31 -12.94 -13.29 19.57
N LEU A 32 -12.14 -14.29 19.18
CA LEU A 32 -12.24 -15.67 19.68
C LEU A 32 -11.95 -15.72 21.17
N PHE A 33 -10.89 -15.06 21.63
CA PHE A 33 -10.55 -15.01 23.04
C PHE A 33 -11.65 -14.32 23.86
N THR A 34 -12.07 -13.13 23.44
CA THR A 34 -13.12 -12.35 24.11
C THR A 34 -14.46 -13.11 24.09
N GLY A 35 -14.80 -13.74 22.97
CA GLY A 35 -15.99 -14.58 22.84
C GLY A 35 -15.95 -15.79 23.77
N GLY A 36 -14.79 -16.44 23.94
CA GLY A 36 -14.59 -17.52 24.90
C GLY A 36 -14.79 -17.06 26.35
N VAL A 37 -14.19 -15.92 26.72
CA VAL A 37 -14.34 -15.32 28.05
C VAL A 37 -15.80 -14.96 28.32
N LEU A 38 -16.46 -14.26 27.38
CA LEU A 38 -17.87 -13.86 27.51
C LEU A 38 -18.81 -15.08 27.62
N ASN A 39 -18.49 -16.16 26.91
CA ASN A 39 -19.27 -17.40 26.98
C ASN A 39 -19.06 -18.15 28.31
N ALA A 40 -17.93 -17.95 29.00
CA ALA A 40 -17.66 -18.54 30.31
C ALA A 40 -18.24 -17.71 31.46
N THR A 41 -18.11 -16.38 31.40
CA THR A 41 -18.45 -15.48 32.52
C THR A 41 -19.85 -14.90 32.44
N TRP A 42 -20.45 -14.78 31.24
CA TRP A 42 -21.71 -14.06 31.06
C TRP A 42 -22.87 -14.97 30.63
N PRO A 43 -23.86 -15.23 31.51
CA PRO A 43 -24.98 -16.12 31.19
C PRO A 43 -25.88 -15.57 30.08
N LYS A 44 -26.03 -14.24 30.00
CA LYS A 44 -26.77 -13.59 28.91
C LYS A 44 -26.11 -13.82 27.54
N PHE A 45 -24.78 -13.83 27.47
CA PHE A 45 -24.06 -14.08 26.23
C PHE A 45 -24.13 -15.56 25.83
N ARG A 46 -24.14 -16.49 26.80
CA ARG A 46 -24.41 -17.92 26.53
C ARG A 46 -25.75 -18.14 25.84
N ALA A 47 -26.79 -17.44 26.27
CA ALA A 47 -28.16 -17.57 25.74
C ALA A 47 -28.33 -17.01 24.31
N VAL A 48 -27.37 -16.23 23.79
CA VAL A 48 -27.40 -15.70 22.41
C VAL A 48 -27.28 -16.85 21.41
N ARG A 49 -28.04 -16.77 20.31
CA ARG A 49 -28.05 -17.81 19.27
C ARG A 49 -26.71 -17.88 18.52
N PRO A 50 -26.23 -19.07 18.13
CA PRO A 50 -24.99 -19.25 17.38
C PRO A 50 -24.81 -18.33 16.15
N PRO A 51 -25.82 -18.09 15.28
CA PRO A 51 -25.65 -17.19 14.14
C PRO A 51 -25.34 -15.75 14.54
N GLN A 52 -25.92 -15.24 15.63
CA GLN A 52 -25.64 -13.88 16.12
C GLN A 52 -24.22 -13.77 16.67
N LYS A 53 -23.70 -14.83 17.31
CA LYS A 53 -22.30 -14.91 17.74
C LYS A 53 -21.34 -14.95 16.55
N MET A 54 -21.76 -15.56 15.44
CA MET A 54 -20.96 -15.61 14.21
C MET A 54 -20.87 -14.24 13.52
N TRP A 55 -21.94 -13.43 13.56
CA TRP A 55 -21.91 -12.05 13.08
C TRP A 55 -20.90 -11.16 13.83
N LEU A 56 -20.69 -11.41 15.12
CA LEU A 56 -19.62 -10.75 15.89
C LEU A 56 -18.23 -11.09 15.35
N MET A 57 -17.99 -12.33 14.93
CA MET A 57 -16.72 -12.74 14.31
C MET A 57 -16.54 -12.09 12.94
N VAL A 58 -17.60 -12.01 12.13
CA VAL A 58 -17.57 -11.31 10.84
C VAL A 58 -17.28 -9.83 11.03
N ALA A 59 -17.91 -9.17 12.02
CA ALA A 59 -17.65 -7.77 12.32
C ALA A 59 -16.20 -7.53 12.79
N ALA A 60 -15.66 -8.40 13.64
CA ALA A 60 -14.27 -8.33 14.07
C ALA A 60 -13.29 -8.56 12.91
N PHE A 61 -13.60 -9.51 12.02
CA PHE A 61 -12.81 -9.76 10.82
C PHE A 61 -12.80 -8.54 9.88
N LEU A 62 -13.97 -7.96 9.58
CA LEU A 62 -14.08 -6.77 8.74
C LEU A 62 -13.38 -5.56 9.34
N GLY A 63 -13.58 -5.32 10.65
CA GLY A 63 -12.93 -4.22 11.37
C GLY A 63 -11.41 -4.37 11.39
N GLY A 64 -10.92 -5.59 11.58
CA GLY A 64 -9.49 -5.89 11.51
C GLY A 64 -8.92 -5.77 10.10
N PHE A 65 -9.68 -6.18 9.09
CA PHE A 65 -9.27 -6.04 7.70
C PHE A 65 -9.14 -4.58 7.31
N GLY A 66 -10.14 -3.74 7.61
CA GLY A 66 -10.10 -2.31 7.30
C GLY A 66 -8.94 -1.57 7.98
N ASN A 67 -8.73 -1.81 9.27
CA ASN A 67 -7.61 -1.17 9.99
C ASN A 67 -6.24 -1.66 9.48
N GLY A 68 -6.12 -2.96 9.20
CA GLY A 68 -4.92 -3.56 8.63
C GLY A 68 -4.61 -3.04 7.22
N SER A 69 -5.62 -2.85 6.36
CA SER A 69 -5.42 -2.32 5.01
C SER A 69 -5.03 -0.85 5.02
N ASP A 70 -5.66 -0.01 5.85
CA ASP A 70 -5.33 1.42 5.93
C ASP A 70 -3.91 1.66 6.45
N THR A 71 -3.50 0.91 7.48
CA THR A 71 -2.14 0.99 8.01
C THR A 71 -1.11 0.48 7.00
N ALA A 72 -1.46 -0.50 6.16
CA ALA A 72 -0.57 -0.96 5.10
C ALA A 72 -0.44 0.03 3.94
N PHE A 73 -1.55 0.66 3.51
CA PHE A 73 -1.52 1.70 2.49
C PHE A 73 -0.67 2.90 2.92
N THR A 74 -0.90 3.41 4.12
CA THR A 74 -0.14 4.56 4.64
C THR A 74 1.36 4.26 4.78
N ASN A 75 1.72 3.02 5.15
CA ASN A 75 3.12 2.60 5.21
C ASN A 75 3.74 2.35 3.82
N TYR A 76 2.95 1.89 2.85
CA TYR A 76 3.39 1.74 1.46
C TYR A 76 3.78 3.09 0.86
N GLU A 77 2.93 4.12 1.02
CA GLU A 77 3.23 5.47 0.55
C GLU A 77 4.47 6.06 1.22
N ARG A 78 4.67 5.81 2.52
CA ARG A 78 5.88 6.26 3.24
C ARG A 78 7.13 5.59 2.69
N ARG A 79 7.11 4.26 2.53
CA ARG A 79 8.24 3.50 1.97
C ARG A 79 8.57 3.89 0.54
N ASP A 80 7.55 4.17 -0.28
CA ASP A 80 7.73 4.63 -1.65
C ASP A 80 8.43 6.00 -1.70
N ARG A 81 8.02 6.95 -0.84
CA ARG A 81 8.70 8.25 -0.72
C ARG A 81 10.15 8.11 -0.25
N GLU A 82 10.41 7.25 0.74
CA GLU A 82 11.76 6.98 1.24
C GLU A 82 12.66 6.37 0.14
N MET A 83 12.13 5.44 -0.65
CA MET A 83 12.82 4.84 -1.79
C MET A 83 13.18 5.88 -2.86
N GLN A 84 12.23 6.76 -3.21
CA GLN A 84 12.48 7.84 -4.18
C GLN A 84 13.58 8.79 -3.71
N ILE A 85 13.59 9.17 -2.43
CA ILE A 85 14.65 10.00 -1.85
C ILE A 85 16.01 9.29 -1.89
N ARG A 86 16.03 7.99 -1.57
CA ARG A 86 17.26 7.19 -1.59
C ARG A 86 17.85 7.08 -2.99
N LEU A 87 17.02 6.81 -3.99
CA LEU A 87 17.43 6.75 -5.40
C LEU A 87 17.94 8.10 -5.90
N ALA A 88 17.25 9.20 -5.57
CA ALA A 88 17.71 10.54 -5.93
C ALA A 88 19.05 10.89 -5.27
N ASN A 89 19.27 10.49 -4.02
CA ASN A 89 20.54 10.68 -3.33
C ASN A 89 21.66 9.83 -3.92
N GLN A 90 21.37 8.59 -4.32
CA GLN A 90 22.33 7.74 -5.04
C GLN A 90 22.71 8.36 -6.38
N GLN A 91 21.74 8.80 -7.20
CA GLN A 91 22.02 9.47 -8.47
C GLN A 91 22.88 10.72 -8.29
N ARG A 92 22.60 11.54 -7.28
CA ARG A 92 23.44 12.72 -6.95
C ARG A 92 24.85 12.31 -6.55
N HIS A 93 24.99 11.27 -5.75
CA HIS A 93 26.28 10.74 -5.34
C HIS A 93 27.08 10.21 -6.54
N ASP A 94 26.44 9.48 -7.45
CA ASP A 94 27.07 8.91 -8.64
C ASP A 94 27.49 10.01 -9.64
N ILE A 95 26.73 11.11 -9.75
CA ILE A 95 27.13 12.27 -10.56
C ILE A 95 28.38 12.96 -9.97
N LEU A 96 28.44 13.12 -8.65
CA LEU A 96 29.54 13.82 -7.98
C LEU A 96 30.82 12.97 -7.92
N TYR A 97 30.68 11.68 -7.60
CA TYR A 97 31.79 10.79 -7.24
C TYR A 97 31.96 9.58 -8.17
N GLY A 98 31.11 9.40 -9.18
CA GLY A 98 31.24 8.32 -10.16
C GLY A 98 32.48 8.44 -11.04
N ALA A 99 32.85 7.32 -11.69
CA ALA A 99 33.95 7.29 -12.65
C ALA A 99 33.66 8.25 -13.83
N PRO A 100 34.68 8.86 -14.48
CA PRO A 100 34.48 9.87 -15.51
C PRO A 100 33.59 9.41 -16.69
N GLY A 101 33.53 8.11 -16.97
CA GLY A 101 32.63 7.52 -17.97
C GLY A 101 31.16 7.43 -17.52
N GLU A 102 30.88 7.24 -16.24
CA GLU A 102 29.53 7.17 -15.68
C GLU A 102 28.93 8.57 -15.45
N LYS A 103 29.80 9.57 -15.18
CA LYS A 103 29.41 10.98 -15.03
C LYS A 103 28.76 11.56 -16.27
N LEU A 104 29.25 11.22 -17.46
CA LEU A 104 28.67 11.67 -18.74
C LEU A 104 27.34 10.97 -19.05
N ALA A 105 27.19 9.69 -18.73
CA ALA A 105 25.95 8.94 -18.94
C ALA A 105 24.82 9.39 -17.98
N ALA A 106 25.15 9.63 -16.70
CA ALA A 106 24.20 10.13 -15.71
C ALA A 106 23.76 11.57 -16.02
N ALA A 107 24.68 12.46 -16.41
CA ALA A 107 24.36 13.83 -16.82
C ALA A 107 23.49 13.88 -18.09
N ALA A 108 23.79 13.03 -19.09
CA ALA A 108 23.00 12.94 -20.33
C ALA A 108 21.57 12.45 -20.09
N SER A 109 21.37 11.54 -19.12
CA SER A 109 20.03 11.05 -18.75
C SER A 109 19.15 12.08 -18.03
N LEU A 110 19.76 13.12 -17.46
CA LEU A 110 19.08 14.20 -16.74
C LEU A 110 18.83 15.43 -17.64
N SER A 111 19.62 15.59 -18.71
CA SER A 111 19.60 16.77 -19.58
C SER A 111 18.68 16.65 -20.79
N THR A 112 17.98 15.53 -21.03
CA THR A 112 16.97 15.45 -22.10
C THR A 112 15.72 16.23 -21.69
N PRO A 113 15.47 17.43 -22.25
CA PRO A 113 14.19 18.09 -22.10
C PRO A 113 13.17 17.29 -22.93
N SER A 114 11.96 17.19 -22.41
CA SER A 114 10.80 16.73 -23.17
C SER A 114 10.50 17.74 -24.28
N GLU A 115 11.23 17.67 -25.39
CA GLU A 115 10.95 18.46 -26.59
C GLU A 115 11.44 17.73 -27.85
N ALA A 116 10.63 16.78 -28.30
CA ALA A 116 10.43 16.50 -29.73
C ALA A 116 8.94 16.78 -29.98
N SER A 117 8.62 18.05 -30.23
CA SER A 117 8.43 18.61 -31.58
C SER A 117 7.03 18.38 -32.15
N SER A 118 6.14 19.32 -31.87
CA SER A 118 5.36 20.08 -32.86
C SER A 118 4.99 19.43 -34.21
N SER A 119 3.68 19.13 -34.36
CA SER A 119 2.73 19.38 -35.49
C SER A 119 3.12 19.08 -36.98
N PRO A 120 2.18 18.68 -37.87
CA PRO A 120 1.00 19.50 -38.17
C PRO A 120 -0.34 18.75 -38.41
N SER A 121 -1.39 19.55 -38.28
CA SER A 121 -2.74 19.38 -38.82
C SER A 121 -2.83 18.72 -40.20
N SER A 122 -3.74 17.75 -40.35
CA SER A 122 -4.36 17.44 -41.65
C SER A 122 -5.88 17.35 -41.49
N SER A 123 -6.51 18.42 -41.96
CA SER A 123 -7.91 18.49 -42.39
C SER A 123 -8.20 17.50 -43.51
N SER A 124 -9.34 16.83 -43.47
CA SER A 124 -10.10 16.50 -44.68
C SER A 124 -11.54 16.15 -44.34
N ALA A 125 -12.43 16.77 -45.13
CA ALA A 125 -13.88 16.70 -45.15
C ALA A 125 -14.47 15.29 -45.30
#